data_AF-A0A7C5FND8-F1
#
_entry.id   AF-A0A7C5FND8-F1
#
_cell.length_a   1.000
_cell.length_b   1.000
_cell.length_c   1.000
_cell.angle_alpha   90.00
_cell.angle_beta   90.00
_cell.angle_gamma   90.00
#
_symmetry.space_group_name_H-M   'P 1'
#
loop_
_entity.id
_entity.type
_entity.pdbx_description
1 polymer ?
#
loop_
_entity_poly.entity_id
_entity_poly.type
_entity_poly.pdbx_seq_one_letter_code
_entity_poly.pdbx_strand_id
1 'polypeptide(L)'
;MRYQSKIKIFGWPLVSIALGPNHEENENKGIAKGFIAIGDISLGLISFGGVSFGLFSFGGVSLGAISAGGFAIGLFSMGAAAIGLAAVGGVAIGHNVAGGLAIGIQIFTAAQINLIEFFTIQ
;
A
#
# COMPACT_ATOMS: atom_id res chain seq x y z
N MET A 1 6.65 18.04 -12.00
CA MET A 1 7.01 17.30 -13.24
C MET A 1 5.82 16.44 -13.64
N ARG A 2 5.35 16.53 -14.90
CA ARG A 2 4.23 15.72 -15.40
C ARG A 2 4.61 15.04 -16.70
N TYR A 3 4.35 13.74 -16.82
CA TYR A 3 4.58 12.97 -18.03
C TYR A 3 3.47 11.93 -18.19
N GLN A 4 2.89 11.85 -19.38
CA GLN A 4 1.93 10.80 -19.73
C GLN A 4 2.38 10.12 -21.02
N SER A 5 2.37 8.79 -21.02
CA SER A 5 2.62 8.02 -22.22
C SER A 5 1.48 8.18 -23.22
N LYS A 6 1.82 8.21 -24.51
CA LYS A 6 0.86 8.24 -25.62
C LYS A 6 0.11 6.91 -25.75
N ILE A 7 0.72 5.82 -25.30
CA ILE A 7 0.11 4.48 -25.35
C ILE A 7 -0.96 4.41 -24.27
N LYS A 8 -2.21 4.27 -24.71
CA LYS A 8 -3.36 4.06 -23.84
C LYS A 8 -3.85 2.62 -23.98
N ILE A 9 -3.93 1.90 -22.88
CA ILE A 9 -4.52 0.56 -22.80
C ILE A 9 -5.84 0.72 -22.05
N PHE A 10 -6.94 0.24 -22.61
CA PHE A 10 -8.27 0.37 -21.97
C PHE A 10 -8.69 1.83 -21.65
N GLY A 11 -8.18 2.78 -22.43
CA GLY A 11 -8.41 4.22 -22.20
C GLY A 11 -7.54 4.86 -21.13
N TRP A 12 -6.70 4.07 -20.43
CA TRP A 12 -5.79 4.54 -19.40
C TRP A 12 -4.35 4.60 -19.96
N PRO A 13 -3.56 5.63 -19.61
CA PRO A 13 -2.17 5.70 -20.07
C PRO A 13 -1.36 4.55 -19.47
N LEU A 14 -0.43 4.00 -20.26
CA LEU A 14 0.47 2.95 -19.79
C LEU A 14 1.33 3.46 -18.62
N VAL A 15 1.89 4.66 -18.77
CA VAL A 15 2.73 5.31 -17.76
C VAL A 15 2.20 6.71 -17.51
N SER A 16 1.99 7.04 -16.24
CA SER A 16 1.56 8.35 -15.78
C SER A 16 2.47 8.79 -14.64
N ILE A 17 3.09 9.94 -14.78
CA ILE A 17 4.00 10.52 -13.80
C ILE A 17 3.46 11.91 -13.46
N ALA A 18 3.21 12.17 -12.19
CA ALA A 18 2.76 13.45 -11.68
C ALA A 18 3.41 13.71 -10.32
N LEU A 19 4.52 14.46 -10.32
CA LEU A 19 5.21 14.87 -9.10
C LEU A 19 4.99 16.36 -8.83
N GLY A 20 4.58 16.66 -7.59
CA GLY A 20 4.52 18.00 -7.06
C GLY A 20 3.23 18.75 -7.38
N PRO A 21 3.03 19.90 -6.72
CA PRO A 21 1.85 20.73 -6.90
C PRO A 21 1.81 21.32 -8.31
N ASN A 22 0.62 21.36 -8.90
CA ASN A 22 0.33 22.07 -10.13
C ASN A 22 -0.42 23.37 -9.83
N HIS A 23 0.28 24.49 -9.94
CA HIS A 23 -0.32 25.81 -9.79
C HIS A 23 -1.29 26.17 -10.92
N GLU A 24 -1.22 25.50 -12.07
CA GLU A 24 -2.12 25.76 -13.22
C GLU A 24 -3.51 25.14 -13.03
N GLU A 25 -3.62 24.06 -12.27
CA GLU A 25 -4.88 23.36 -12.00
C GLU A 25 -5.36 23.50 -10.54
N ASN A 26 -4.70 24.35 -9.74
CA ASN A 26 -4.94 24.49 -8.31
C ASN A 26 -4.86 23.16 -7.53
N GLU A 27 -3.97 22.26 -7.98
CA GLU A 27 -3.75 20.97 -7.34
C GLU A 27 -2.48 21.02 -6.49
N ASN A 28 -2.61 20.88 -5.17
CA ASN A 28 -1.44 20.86 -4.27
C ASN A 28 -0.66 19.53 -4.31
N LYS A 29 -1.14 18.52 -5.06
CA LYS A 29 -0.57 17.17 -5.11
C LYS A 29 -0.57 16.66 -6.55
N GLY A 30 0.50 15.98 -6.94
CA GLY A 30 0.59 15.30 -8.23
C GLY A 30 -0.20 13.98 -8.22
N ILE A 31 -1.31 13.94 -8.95
CA ILE A 31 -2.14 12.74 -9.08
C ILE A 31 -1.78 12.00 -10.38
N ALA A 32 -1.20 10.81 -10.25
CA ALA A 32 -0.86 9.93 -11.36
C ALA A 32 -1.87 8.78 -11.46
N LYS A 33 -2.43 8.57 -12.66
CA LYS A 33 -3.36 7.48 -12.96
C LYS A 33 -2.93 6.75 -14.23
N GLY A 34 -2.67 5.45 -14.15
CA GLY A 34 -2.23 4.64 -15.30
C GLY A 34 -1.90 3.21 -14.90
N PHE A 35 -1.40 2.39 -15.83
CA PHE A 35 -0.91 1.04 -15.46
C PHE A 35 0.30 1.13 -14.54
N ILE A 36 1.23 2.02 -14.87
CA ILE A 36 2.36 2.41 -14.03
C ILE A 36 2.14 3.87 -13.63
N ALA A 37 1.89 4.10 -12.35
CA ALA A 37 1.59 5.42 -11.81
C ALA A 37 2.70 5.86 -10.83
N ILE A 38 3.29 7.03 -11.06
CA ILE A 38 4.34 7.60 -10.18
C ILE A 38 3.94 9.01 -9.79
N GLY A 39 3.65 9.26 -8.52
CA GLY A 39 3.25 10.59 -8.08
C GLY A 39 2.99 10.71 -6.58
N ASP A 40 2.57 11.88 -6.11
CA ASP A 40 2.21 12.06 -4.70
C ASP A 40 1.03 11.16 -4.33
N ILE A 41 0.05 11.08 -5.23
CA ILE A 41 -1.06 10.14 -5.21
C ILE A 41 -0.99 9.31 -6.51
N SER A 42 -0.77 8.01 -6.39
CA SER A 42 -0.65 7.12 -7.54
C SER A 42 -1.76 6.06 -7.55
N LEU A 43 -2.44 5.92 -8.68
CA LEU A 43 -3.49 4.93 -8.91
C LEU A 43 -3.15 4.10 -10.15
N GLY A 44 -2.95 2.80 -9.98
CA GLY A 44 -2.52 1.96 -11.08
C GLY A 44 -2.37 0.49 -10.76
N LEU A 45 -1.79 -0.28 -11.68
CA LEU A 45 -1.45 -1.68 -11.42
C LEU A 45 -0.14 -1.75 -10.61
N ILE A 46 0.81 -0.88 -10.96
CA ILE A 46 2.05 -0.63 -10.24
C ILE A 46 2.08 0.86 -9.87
N SER A 47 2.12 1.14 -8.57
CA SER A 47 1.93 2.49 -8.04
C SER A 47 3.07 2.86 -7.09
N PHE A 48 3.72 4.00 -7.36
CA PHE A 48 4.81 4.57 -6.55
C PHE A 48 4.44 5.99 -6.10
N GLY A 49 4.48 6.25 -4.80
CA GLY A 49 4.06 7.54 -4.29
C GLY A 49 4.01 7.72 -2.78
N GLY A 50 3.57 8.90 -2.34
CA GLY A 50 3.25 9.11 -0.93
C GLY A 50 2.02 8.29 -0.53
N VAL A 51 0.99 8.34 -1.37
CA VAL A 51 -0.21 7.50 -1.27
C VAL A 51 -0.36 6.69 -2.56
N SER A 52 -0.35 5.38 -2.45
CA SER A 52 -0.28 4.45 -3.59
C SER A 52 -1.41 3.43 -3.53
N PHE A 53 -2.17 3.33 -4.61
CA PHE A 53 -3.26 2.36 -4.77
C PHE A 53 -3.02 1.51 -6.01
N GLY A 54 -3.08 0.19 -5.87
CA GLY A 54 -2.83 -0.71 -6.99
C GLY A 54 -2.64 -2.17 -6.64
N LEU A 55 -2.29 -3.01 -7.60
CA LEU A 55 -1.95 -4.40 -7.31
C LEU A 55 -0.61 -4.48 -6.58
N PHE A 56 0.37 -3.71 -7.05
CA PHE A 56 1.67 -3.50 -6.44
C PHE A 56 1.81 -2.03 -6.03
N SER A 57 1.85 -1.77 -4.73
CA SER A 57 1.83 -0.40 -4.19
C SER A 57 3.02 -0.16 -3.28
N PHE A 58 3.83 0.84 -3.61
CA PHE A 58 5.02 1.25 -2.86
C PHE A 58 4.89 2.71 -2.45
N GLY A 59 5.04 3.01 -1.16
CA GLY A 59 4.81 4.37 -0.68
C GLY A 59 4.76 4.57 0.82
N GLY A 60 4.37 5.77 1.25
CA GLY A 60 4.11 6.05 2.66
C GLY A 60 2.85 5.33 3.13
N VAL A 61 1.77 5.48 2.38
CA VAL A 61 0.50 4.77 2.53
C VAL A 61 0.27 3.93 1.27
N SER A 62 0.24 2.62 1.42
CA SER A 62 0.18 1.67 0.30
C SER A 62 -1.01 0.73 0.46
N LEU A 63 -1.88 0.70 -0.55
CA LEU A 63 -3.06 -0.15 -0.59
C LEU A 63 -2.98 -1.03 -1.84
N GLY A 64 -2.95 -2.35 -1.66
CA GLY A 64 -2.84 -3.26 -2.79
C GLY A 64 -2.86 -4.74 -2.48
N ALA A 65 -2.65 -5.61 -3.47
CA ALA A 65 -2.44 -7.03 -3.19
C ALA A 65 -1.07 -7.24 -2.53
N ILE A 66 -0.04 -6.61 -3.11
CA ILE A 66 1.30 -6.55 -2.56
C ILE A 66 1.58 -5.09 -2.25
N SER A 67 1.72 -4.76 -0.96
CA SER A 67 1.95 -3.40 -0.51
C SER A 67 3.19 -3.32 0.37
N ALA A 68 4.03 -2.33 0.09
CA ALA A 68 5.18 -2.01 0.92
C ALA A 68 5.19 -0.52 1.26
N GLY A 69 5.38 -0.18 2.53
CA GLY A 69 5.34 1.21 2.94
C GLY A 69 5.41 1.48 4.44
N GLY A 70 5.13 2.72 4.83
CA GLY A 70 4.94 3.04 6.26
C GLY A 70 3.66 2.39 6.80
N PHE A 71 2.56 2.62 6.11
CA PHE A 71 1.25 2.03 6.36
C PHE A 71 0.82 1.21 5.14
N ALA A 72 0.83 -0.11 5.26
CA ALA A 72 0.57 -1.02 4.16
C ALA A 72 -0.66 -1.90 4.44
N ILE A 73 -1.64 -1.91 3.54
CA ILE A 73 -2.76 -2.86 3.58
C ILE A 73 -2.74 -3.71 2.32
N GLY A 74 -2.85 -5.02 2.47
CA GLY A 74 -2.92 -5.92 1.33
C GLY A 74 -3.03 -7.40 1.64
N LEU A 75 -2.90 -8.25 0.62
CA LEU A 75 -2.75 -9.70 0.84
C LEU A 75 -1.38 -9.97 1.45
N PHE A 76 -0.34 -9.37 0.87
CA PHE A 76 1.02 -9.37 1.36
C PHE A 76 1.42 -7.92 1.65
N SER A 77 1.55 -7.58 2.93
CA SER A 77 1.87 -6.22 3.37
C SER A 77 3.16 -6.19 4.17
N MET A 78 4.04 -5.23 3.85
CA MET A 78 5.29 -4.99 4.55
C MET A 78 5.38 -3.53 4.96
N GLY A 79 5.52 -3.23 6.26
CA GLY A 79 5.62 -1.84 6.68
C GLY A 79 5.75 -1.60 8.17
N ALA A 80 5.77 -0.33 8.60
CA ALA A 80 5.73 -0.03 10.03
C ALA A 80 4.40 -0.46 10.65
N ALA A 81 3.29 -0.21 9.95
CA ALA A 81 1.97 -0.76 10.22
C ALA A 81 1.50 -1.54 9.00
N ALA A 82 1.26 -2.84 9.16
CA ALA A 82 0.91 -3.76 8.09
C ALA A 82 -0.40 -4.50 8.42
N ILE A 83 -1.34 -4.52 7.48
CA ILE A 83 -2.59 -5.28 7.61
C ILE A 83 -2.72 -6.21 6.40
N GLY A 84 -2.95 -7.51 6.62
CA GLY A 84 -3.07 -8.44 5.51
C GLY A 84 -3.18 -9.92 5.84
N LEU A 85 -3.26 -10.78 4.82
CA LEU A 85 -3.17 -12.23 5.05
C LEU A 85 -1.77 -12.62 5.50
N ALA A 86 -0.75 -12.00 4.92
CA ALA A 86 0.64 -12.07 5.33
C ALA A 86 1.13 -10.64 5.58
N ALA A 87 1.33 -10.28 6.84
CA ALA A 87 1.71 -8.93 7.24
C ALA A 87 3.02 -8.96 8.03
N VAL A 88 4.00 -8.17 7.59
CA VAL A 88 5.31 -8.04 8.24
C VAL A 88 5.53 -6.60 8.65
N GLY A 89 5.76 -6.32 9.94
CA GLY A 89 5.93 -4.94 10.36
C GLY A 89 6.18 -4.63 11.82
N GLY A 90 6.19 -3.35 12.18
CA GLY A 90 6.24 -2.93 13.58
C GLY A 90 4.94 -3.31 14.31
N VAL A 91 3.80 -2.96 13.70
CA VAL A 91 2.45 -3.40 14.08
C VAL A 91 1.89 -4.20 12.91
N ALA A 92 1.55 -5.46 13.11
CA ALA A 92 1.07 -6.35 12.06
C ALA A 92 -0.27 -6.98 12.45
N ILE A 93 -1.28 -6.91 11.58
CA ILE A 93 -2.61 -7.47 11.81
C ILE A 93 -2.99 -8.38 10.64
N GLY A 94 -3.32 -9.65 10.92
CA GLY A 94 -3.50 -10.60 9.83
C GLY A 94 -3.66 -12.06 10.21
N HIS A 95 -3.68 -12.93 9.19
CA HIS A 95 -3.65 -14.37 9.42
C HIS A 95 -2.24 -14.83 9.78
N ASN A 96 -1.27 -14.57 8.90
CA ASN A 96 0.16 -14.77 9.09
C ASN A 96 0.81 -13.43 9.39
N VAL A 97 1.28 -13.24 10.61
CA VAL A 97 1.82 -11.96 11.06
C VAL A 97 3.19 -12.13 11.69
N ALA A 98 4.14 -11.30 11.29
CA ALA A 98 5.49 -11.25 11.85
C ALA A 98 5.83 -9.79 12.15
N GLY A 99 6.19 -9.46 13.39
CA GLY A 99 6.39 -8.05 13.71
C GLY A 99 6.52 -7.71 15.17
N GLY A 100 6.77 -6.46 15.53
CA GLY A 100 6.91 -6.06 16.94
C GLY A 100 5.66 -6.40 17.76
N LEU A 101 4.52 -5.82 17.38
CA LEU A 101 3.18 -6.10 17.90
C LEU A 101 2.38 -6.83 16.83
N ALA A 102 2.01 -8.09 17.07
CA ALA A 102 1.26 -8.89 16.11
C ALA A 102 -0.10 -9.33 16.66
N ILE A 103 -1.15 -9.10 15.86
CA ILE A 103 -2.52 -9.50 16.15
C ILE A 103 -2.97 -10.44 15.03
N GLY A 104 -3.21 -11.71 15.34
CA GLY A 104 -3.52 -12.67 14.31
C GLY A 104 -3.75 -14.09 14.80
N ILE A 105 -3.67 -15.02 13.84
CA ILE A 105 -3.85 -16.45 14.08
C ILE A 105 -2.50 -17.15 14.14
N GLN A 106 -1.65 -16.94 13.13
CA GLN A 106 -0.30 -17.48 13.03
C GLN A 106 0.70 -16.34 13.24
N ILE A 107 1.24 -16.26 14.45
CA ILE A 107 2.07 -15.14 14.90
C ILE A 107 3.54 -15.58 15.05
N PHE A 108 4.45 -14.84 14.43
CA PHE A 108 5.90 -15.08 14.46
C PHE A 108 6.63 -13.94 15.16
N THR A 109 6.35 -13.72 16.45
CA THR A 109 7.01 -12.69 17.27
C THR A 109 6.95 -12.95 18.78
N ALA A 110 7.70 -12.16 19.56
CA ALA A 110 7.74 -12.17 21.02
C ALA A 110 6.49 -11.54 21.67
N ALA A 111 5.87 -10.51 21.08
CA ALA A 111 4.66 -9.89 21.62
C ALA A 111 3.44 -10.20 20.73
N GLN A 112 2.65 -11.17 21.16
CA GLN A 112 1.56 -11.77 20.37
C GLN A 112 0.20 -11.65 21.07
N ILE A 113 -0.85 -11.38 20.29
CA ILE A 113 -2.26 -11.48 20.70
C ILE A 113 -2.93 -12.54 19.81
N ASN A 114 -3.08 -13.76 20.34
CA ASN A 114 -3.74 -14.85 19.64
C ASN A 114 -5.26 -14.73 19.75
N LEU A 115 -5.92 -14.58 18.60
CA LEU A 115 -7.39 -14.48 18.55
C LEU A 115 -8.08 -15.78 18.98
N ILE A 116 -7.48 -16.94 18.74
CA ILE A 116 -8.06 -18.24 19.13
C ILE A 116 -8.18 -18.37 20.65
N GLU A 117 -7.17 -17.95 21.39
CA GLU A 117 -7.18 -18.00 22.85
C GLU A 117 -8.18 -17.01 23.44
N PHE A 118 -8.32 -15.83 22.83
CA PHE A 118 -9.26 -14.80 23.30
C PHE A 118 -10.73 -15.28 23.25
N PHE A 119 -11.14 -15.94 22.17
CA PHE A 119 -12.53 -16.41 22.03
C PHE A 119 -12.85 -17.67 22.87
N THR A 120 -11.84 -18.39 23.35
CA THR A 120 -12.02 -19.62 24.15
C THR A 120 -12.27 -19.34 25.64
N ILE A 121 -12.02 -18.10 26.10
CA ILE A 121 -12.15 -17.67 27.51
C ILE A 121 -13.52 -16.97 27.77
N GLN A 122 -14.49 -17.13 26.87
CA GLN A 122 -15.89 -16.69 27.05
C GLN A 122 -16.80 -17.91 27.24
#